data_AF-A0A2P7YTF2-F1
#
_entry.id   AF-A0A2P7YTF2-F1
#
_cell.length_a   1.000
_cell.length_b   1.000
_cell.length_c   1.000
_cell.angle_alpha   90.00
_cell.angle_beta   90.00
_cell.angle_gamma   90.00
#
_symmetry.space_group_name_H-M   'P 1'
#
loop_
_entity.id
_entity.type
_entity.pdbx_description
1 polymer ?
#
loop_
_entity_poly.entity_id
_entity_poly.type
_entity_poly.pdbx_seq_one_letter_code
_entity_poly.pdbx_strand_id
1 'polypeptide(L)'
;MSLIEDCEEARRTARAVTVGNEKDGEEVMCFIQAIAQILVTTLHSNDSRIPVAYTSLLSFWLYEDFEAVDDFLRDIDSVKAIMSAIMSSGSNATDLADCSCFILIGIAFEFSRHSSPFPRSEFHNIIVKSLGADNYALKVKKMFHKYLEGTTNDLFTQEITKDETGLPKVFLIPQYLHLLQDNAYRIRLALLHDPQRDPILKVTYEMFEDLREEYESLKASSDARATELEDKLKDSRQSVIDLKATLADVERKLTSVESEAQMLRKSNEEMKTKNEDLYSRMKVVEDLQSKLSNDLTKCKGNLEHTNKEKAVLLRDFKDLETRFKEASDGKQLAENGINKMNKELRSLTESLKTTEAQLEAVTIASQRASKQSQNKIELLTYEVKRLQNTKLGNENKFGNGEDELRRAQQSIHHLQMKLNDCIAEKDGKAFEAKTLMEKLKSAALIVNNLKKLLSDKESELAEMKTRWGVDSSQRSGYDDVVPVADNTDSKAKGSFEALTIQGRSIDSSPSSSAASDDLRTTIKNLRLQNEELQVSMTLEKDRFRALQGDFDELMLLWENLMAKNSFYKKRLIELHENVSGDEDEESTT
;
A
#
# COMPACT_ATOMS: atom_id res chain seq x y z
N MET A 1 55.06 71.53 -16.86
CA MET A 1 54.73 71.82 -18.27
C MET A 1 55.63 71.01 -19.18
N SER A 2 56.64 71.56 -19.86
CA SER A 2 57.38 70.93 -21.00
C SER A 2 58.16 69.61 -20.73
N LEU A 3 58.12 69.05 -19.51
CA LEU A 3 58.62 67.71 -19.18
C LEU A 3 57.50 66.69 -18.87
N ILE A 4 56.26 67.15 -18.71
CA ILE A 4 55.03 66.38 -18.43
C ILE A 4 53.93 66.64 -19.48
N GLU A 5 54.32 67.35 -20.53
CA GLU A 5 53.62 67.54 -21.79
C GLU A 5 53.87 66.30 -22.64
N ASP A 6 52.80 65.68 -23.14
CA ASP A 6 52.78 64.47 -23.98
C ASP A 6 53.62 63.27 -23.49
N CYS A 7 54.01 63.26 -22.21
CA CYS A 7 54.80 62.21 -21.58
C CYS A 7 54.19 61.77 -20.24
N GLU A 8 53.39 60.70 -20.29
CA GLU A 8 52.69 60.20 -19.10
C GLU A 8 53.65 59.58 -18.07
N GLU A 9 54.71 58.89 -18.53
CA GLU A 9 55.72 58.31 -17.64
C GLU A 9 56.44 59.38 -16.80
N ALA A 10 56.75 60.53 -17.39
CA ALA A 10 57.29 61.68 -16.66
C ALA A 10 56.26 62.32 -15.73
N ARG A 11 54.97 62.37 -16.11
CA ARG A 11 53.88 62.85 -15.23
C ARG A 11 53.70 61.95 -14.00
N ARG A 12 53.70 60.62 -14.18
CA ARG A 12 53.70 59.62 -13.09
C ARG A 12 54.93 59.77 -12.19
N THR A 13 56.13 59.86 -12.79
CA THR A 13 57.40 60.00 -12.06
C THR A 13 57.44 61.28 -11.23
N ALA A 14 56.95 62.41 -11.78
CA ALA A 14 56.88 63.67 -11.07
C ALA A 14 55.83 63.67 -9.94
N ARG A 15 54.73 62.91 -10.08
CA ARG A 15 53.70 62.74 -9.04
C ARG A 15 54.20 61.89 -7.86
N ALA A 16 55.07 60.91 -8.14
CA ALA A 16 55.72 60.08 -7.12
C ALA A 16 56.77 60.83 -6.26
N VAL A 17 57.07 62.10 -6.54
CA VAL A 17 57.95 62.92 -5.70
C VAL A 17 57.21 63.36 -4.45
N THR A 18 57.79 63.09 -3.28
CA THR A 18 57.34 63.61 -1.98
C THR A 18 58.30 64.66 -1.42
N VAL A 19 57.78 65.49 -0.52
CA VAL A 19 58.51 66.57 0.16
C VAL A 19 58.30 66.42 1.67
N GLY A 20 59.35 66.66 2.46
CA GLY A 20 59.39 66.46 3.92
C GLY A 20 60.06 65.14 4.32
N ASN A 21 60.63 65.10 5.53
CA ASN A 21 61.25 63.91 6.13
C ASN A 21 60.57 63.44 7.43
N GLU A 22 59.80 62.36 7.34
CA GLU A 22 59.14 61.68 8.47
C GLU A 22 60.10 61.39 9.65
N LYS A 23 61.38 61.10 9.37
CA LYS A 23 62.39 60.77 10.38
C LYS A 23 62.82 61.96 11.25
N ASP A 24 62.69 63.18 10.71
CA ASP A 24 62.98 64.42 11.42
C ASP A 24 61.70 65.02 12.06
N GLY A 25 60.55 64.35 11.90
CA GLY A 25 59.24 64.78 12.40
C GLY A 25 58.49 65.73 11.47
N GLU A 26 58.92 65.86 10.21
CA GLU A 26 58.23 66.66 9.20
C GLU A 26 57.07 65.88 8.56
N GLU A 27 56.02 66.59 8.14
CA GLU A 27 54.91 66.01 7.40
C GLU A 27 55.32 65.70 5.96
N VAL A 28 55.17 64.44 5.54
CA VAL A 28 55.49 64.00 4.17
C VAL A 28 54.27 64.20 3.29
N MET A 29 54.37 65.17 2.38
CA MET A 29 53.32 65.53 1.41
C MET A 29 53.76 65.21 -0.02
N CYS A 30 52.83 65.02 -0.96
CA CYS A 30 53.21 64.89 -2.37
C CYS A 30 53.61 66.25 -2.96
N PHE A 31 54.36 66.25 -4.06
CA PHE A 31 54.86 67.48 -4.65
C PHE A 31 53.75 68.43 -5.14
N ILE A 32 52.57 67.91 -5.50
CA ILE A 32 51.40 68.73 -5.86
C ILE A 32 50.85 69.49 -4.64
N GLN A 33 50.74 68.83 -3.48
CA GLN A 33 50.35 69.49 -2.22
C GLN A 33 51.36 70.57 -1.81
N ALA A 34 52.66 70.27 -1.92
CA ALA A 34 53.72 71.26 -1.62
C ALA A 34 53.61 72.51 -2.51
N ILE A 35 53.35 72.34 -3.82
CA ILE A 35 53.14 73.46 -4.75
C ILE A 35 51.85 74.22 -4.39
N ALA A 36 50.77 73.55 -3.99
CA ALA A 36 49.52 74.19 -3.57
C ALA A 36 49.71 75.07 -2.31
N GLN A 37 50.46 74.58 -1.32
CA GLN A 37 50.78 75.35 -0.10
C GLN A 37 51.70 76.55 -0.42
N ILE A 38 52.68 76.39 -1.31
CA ILE A 38 53.51 77.50 -1.79
C ILE A 38 52.64 78.54 -2.53
N LEU A 39 51.69 78.11 -3.36
CA LEU A 39 50.72 79.02 -3.98
C LEU A 39 49.94 79.81 -2.94
N VAL A 40 49.37 79.17 -1.91
CA VAL A 40 48.63 79.84 -0.82
C VAL A 40 49.49 80.92 -0.15
N THR A 41 50.76 80.65 0.17
CA THR A 41 51.65 81.65 0.78
C THR A 41 52.06 82.79 -0.15
N THR A 42 52.07 82.57 -1.47
CA THR A 42 52.50 83.56 -2.48
C THR A 42 51.34 84.29 -3.18
N LEU A 43 50.10 83.94 -2.85
CA LEU A 43 48.88 84.42 -3.54
C LEU A 43 48.67 85.94 -3.45
N HIS A 44 49.18 86.57 -2.39
CA HIS A 44 49.15 88.03 -2.17
C HIS A 44 50.51 88.71 -2.49
N SER A 45 51.31 88.11 -3.36
CA SER A 45 52.60 88.67 -3.83
C SER A 45 52.41 89.99 -4.59
N ASN A 46 53.33 90.95 -4.38
CA ASN A 46 53.40 92.20 -5.15
C ASN A 46 53.67 91.96 -6.65
N ASP A 47 54.36 90.87 -7.01
CA ASP A 47 54.49 90.43 -8.41
C ASP A 47 53.52 89.28 -8.68
N SER A 48 52.53 89.56 -9.55
CA SER A 48 51.51 88.62 -9.99
C SER A 48 52.06 87.46 -10.83
N ARG A 49 53.27 87.56 -11.39
CA ARG A 49 53.94 86.45 -12.08
C ARG A 49 54.09 85.22 -11.18
N ILE A 50 54.32 85.41 -9.88
CA ILE A 50 54.60 84.31 -8.93
C ILE A 50 53.37 83.41 -8.74
N PRO A 51 52.19 83.91 -8.28
CA PRO A 51 51.01 83.07 -8.21
C PRO A 51 50.56 82.57 -9.58
N VAL A 52 50.66 83.37 -10.65
CA VAL A 52 50.29 82.90 -12.01
C VAL A 52 51.17 81.73 -12.48
N ALA A 53 52.47 81.72 -12.14
CA ALA A 53 53.36 80.59 -12.46
C ALA A 53 52.99 79.30 -11.72
N TYR A 54 52.72 79.36 -10.41
CA TYR A 54 52.29 78.17 -9.65
C TYR A 54 50.89 77.70 -10.06
N THR A 55 49.94 78.62 -10.20
CA THR A 55 48.57 78.30 -10.59
C THR A 55 48.49 77.73 -12.01
N SER A 56 49.27 78.25 -12.96
CA SER A 56 49.35 77.67 -14.31
C SER A 56 50.04 76.30 -14.32
N LEU A 57 51.08 76.09 -13.51
CA LEU A 57 51.73 74.78 -13.38
C LEU A 57 50.76 73.72 -12.83
N LEU A 58 50.04 74.04 -11.75
CA LEU A 58 49.00 73.17 -11.20
C LEU A 58 47.88 72.93 -12.21
N SER A 59 47.36 73.99 -12.84
CA SER A 59 46.28 73.90 -13.82
C SER A 59 46.65 73.02 -15.02
N PHE A 60 47.90 73.09 -15.49
CA PHE A 60 48.40 72.23 -16.57
C PHE A 60 48.55 70.76 -16.14
N TRP A 61 48.93 70.51 -14.88
CA TRP A 61 49.15 69.15 -14.36
C TRP A 61 47.83 68.44 -14.03
N LEU A 62 46.88 69.13 -13.40
CA LEU A 62 45.56 68.60 -13.06
C LEU A 62 44.67 68.39 -14.30
N TYR A 63 44.99 69.01 -15.43
CA TYR A 63 44.21 68.84 -16.65
C TYR A 63 44.36 67.43 -17.23
N GLU A 64 43.22 66.73 -17.33
CA GLU A 64 43.08 65.36 -17.84
C GLU A 64 43.91 64.29 -17.07
N ASP A 65 44.33 64.55 -15.81
CA ASP A 65 44.93 63.57 -14.87
C ASP A 65 44.15 63.52 -13.55
N PHE A 66 43.43 62.42 -13.33
CA PHE A 66 42.62 62.19 -12.12
C PHE A 66 43.45 62.03 -10.84
N GLU A 67 44.64 61.42 -10.90
CA GLU A 67 45.46 61.22 -9.70
C GLU A 67 46.12 62.54 -9.26
N ALA A 68 46.51 63.40 -10.20
CA ALA A 68 46.97 64.76 -9.88
C ALA A 68 45.89 65.61 -9.21
N VAL A 69 44.61 65.42 -9.58
CA VAL A 69 43.46 66.07 -8.95
C VAL A 69 43.19 65.48 -7.57
N ASP A 70 43.22 64.15 -7.42
CA ASP A 70 43.03 63.50 -6.12
C ASP A 70 44.11 63.90 -5.11
N ASP A 71 45.36 64.04 -5.56
CA ASP A 71 46.47 64.55 -4.75
C ASP A 71 46.31 66.02 -4.35
N PHE A 72 45.77 66.87 -5.23
CA PHE A 72 45.45 68.27 -4.91
C PHE A 72 44.28 68.36 -3.91
N LEU A 73 43.22 67.56 -4.10
CA LEU A 73 42.04 67.53 -3.21
C LEU A 73 42.31 66.87 -1.86
N ARG A 74 43.43 66.15 -1.71
CA ARG A 74 43.91 65.58 -0.44
C ARG A 74 44.20 66.66 0.61
N ASP A 75 44.67 67.85 0.20
CA ASP A 75 44.76 69.05 1.04
C ASP A 75 43.65 70.05 0.67
N ILE A 76 42.41 69.71 1.05
CA ILE A 76 41.23 70.54 0.81
C ILE A 76 41.30 71.91 1.53
N ASP A 77 42.15 72.09 2.53
CA ASP A 77 42.29 73.36 3.25
C ASP A 77 43.17 74.36 2.48
N SER A 78 44.22 73.89 1.77
CA SER A 78 44.88 74.70 0.74
C SER A 78 43.91 75.15 -0.36
N VAL A 79 43.01 74.27 -0.81
CA VAL A 79 41.99 74.62 -1.81
C VAL A 79 41.01 75.69 -1.29
N LYS A 80 40.54 75.56 -0.05
CA LYS A 80 39.70 76.59 0.62
C LYS A 80 40.45 77.92 0.78
N ALA A 81 41.75 77.90 1.08
CA ALA A 81 42.56 79.10 1.21
C ALA A 81 42.71 79.84 -0.13
N ILE A 82 42.95 79.11 -1.23
CA ILE A 82 42.93 79.67 -2.60
C ILE A 82 41.57 80.32 -2.90
N MET A 83 40.47 79.61 -2.64
CA MET A 83 39.12 80.16 -2.85
C MET A 83 38.85 81.42 -2.00
N SER A 84 39.28 81.45 -0.74
CA SER A 84 39.10 82.60 0.16
C SER A 84 39.89 83.83 -0.29
N ALA A 85 41.07 83.65 -0.89
CA ALA A 85 41.84 84.77 -1.45
C ALA A 85 41.13 85.37 -2.68
N ILE A 86 40.65 84.54 -3.61
CA ILE A 86 39.87 84.99 -4.79
C ILE A 86 38.64 85.83 -4.38
N MET A 87 37.98 85.46 -3.27
CA MET A 87 36.85 86.22 -2.72
C MET A 87 37.29 87.57 -2.10
N SER A 88 38.54 87.68 -1.64
CA SER A 88 39.06 88.86 -0.94
C SER A 88 39.49 89.98 -1.88
N SER A 89 39.90 89.67 -3.12
CA SER A 89 40.29 90.64 -4.16
C SER A 89 39.15 91.55 -4.63
N GLY A 90 37.90 91.24 -4.27
CA GLY A 90 36.73 92.06 -4.55
C GLY A 90 36.11 91.86 -5.94
N SER A 91 34.80 92.07 -6.04
CA SER A 91 34.00 91.62 -7.19
C SER A 91 34.48 92.12 -8.55
N ASN A 92 35.04 93.33 -8.62
CA ASN A 92 35.43 94.01 -9.85
C ASN A 92 36.90 93.86 -10.25
N ALA A 93 37.77 93.31 -9.39
CA ALA A 93 39.13 92.97 -9.78
C ALA A 93 39.12 91.91 -10.91
N THR A 94 40.05 92.03 -11.84
CA THR A 94 40.27 91.04 -12.92
C THR A 94 41.77 90.86 -13.13
N ASP A 95 42.45 90.63 -12.02
CA ASP A 95 43.88 90.46 -11.99
C ASP A 95 44.20 89.03 -12.43
N LEU A 96 45.32 88.87 -13.14
CA LEU A 96 45.63 87.59 -13.80
C LEU A 96 45.82 86.46 -12.78
N ALA A 97 46.27 86.79 -11.56
CA ALA A 97 46.34 85.87 -10.43
C ALA A 97 44.95 85.32 -10.07
N ASP A 98 43.99 86.16 -9.67
CA ASP A 98 42.60 85.75 -9.37
C ASP A 98 42.00 84.89 -10.49
N CYS A 99 42.10 85.40 -11.72
CA CYS A 99 41.51 84.76 -12.90
C CYS A 99 42.16 83.40 -13.22
N SER A 100 43.47 83.24 -13.00
CA SER A 100 44.11 81.92 -13.08
C SER A 100 43.65 80.99 -11.96
N CYS A 101 43.42 81.50 -10.74
CA CYS A 101 43.02 80.69 -9.60
C CYS A 101 41.56 80.22 -9.71
N PHE A 102 40.67 81.03 -10.30
CA PHE A 102 39.35 80.54 -10.76
C PHE A 102 39.52 79.32 -11.66
N ILE A 103 40.39 79.39 -12.67
CA ILE A 103 40.60 78.30 -13.64
C ILE A 103 41.17 77.04 -12.98
N LEU A 104 42.11 77.16 -12.04
CA LEU A 104 42.61 76.04 -11.25
C LEU A 104 41.48 75.31 -10.50
N ILE A 105 40.63 76.05 -9.79
CA ILE A 105 39.46 75.49 -9.09
C ILE A 105 38.48 74.85 -10.08
N GLY A 106 38.31 75.44 -11.27
CA GLY A 106 37.47 74.91 -12.34
C GLY A 106 37.98 73.60 -12.93
N ILE A 107 39.28 73.50 -13.20
CA ILE A 107 39.94 72.28 -13.71
C ILE A 107 39.94 71.19 -12.63
N ALA A 108 40.26 71.54 -11.38
CA ALA A 108 40.16 70.63 -10.25
C ALA A 108 38.73 70.09 -10.06
N PHE A 109 37.70 70.92 -10.25
CA PHE A 109 36.32 70.43 -10.24
C PHE A 109 36.04 69.54 -11.44
N GLU A 110 36.35 70.01 -12.65
CA GLU A 110 36.04 69.32 -13.90
C GLU A 110 36.52 67.86 -13.85
N PHE A 111 37.74 67.61 -13.39
CA PHE A 111 38.35 66.29 -13.31
C PHE A 111 38.19 65.59 -11.95
N SER A 112 37.44 66.15 -10.99
CA SER A 112 37.11 65.46 -9.72
C SER A 112 36.08 64.33 -9.91
N ARG A 113 36.19 63.26 -9.13
CA ARG A 113 35.38 62.04 -9.22
C ARG A 113 34.53 61.83 -7.96
N HIS A 114 33.56 60.90 -8.02
CA HIS A 114 32.89 60.40 -6.81
C HIS A 114 33.86 59.69 -5.84
N SER A 115 34.96 59.15 -6.36
CA SER A 115 36.00 58.41 -5.64
C SER A 115 37.18 59.29 -5.17
N SER A 116 37.18 60.58 -5.49
CA SER A 116 38.23 61.53 -5.07
C SER A 116 38.27 61.70 -3.54
N PRO A 117 39.45 61.97 -2.93
CA PRO A 117 39.60 62.19 -1.49
C PRO A 117 38.67 63.28 -0.91
N PHE A 118 38.30 64.26 -1.74
CA PHE A 118 37.14 65.11 -1.50
C PHE A 118 36.11 64.89 -2.63
N PRO A 119 34.90 64.36 -2.36
CA PRO A 119 33.98 63.92 -3.41
C PRO A 119 33.49 65.06 -4.31
N ARG A 120 33.40 64.82 -5.63
CA ARG A 120 32.90 65.76 -6.66
C ARG A 120 31.65 66.56 -6.23
N SER A 121 30.64 65.88 -5.68
CA SER A 121 29.37 66.50 -5.30
C SER A 121 29.48 67.41 -4.07
N GLU A 122 30.37 67.11 -3.12
CA GLU A 122 30.70 68.00 -2.01
C GLU A 122 31.56 69.18 -2.47
N PHE A 123 32.50 68.94 -3.39
CA PHE A 123 33.36 69.97 -3.96
C PHE A 123 32.56 71.03 -4.73
N HIS A 124 31.65 70.60 -5.63
CA HIS A 124 30.71 71.50 -6.31
C HIS A 124 29.90 72.33 -5.31
N ASN A 125 29.38 71.69 -4.26
CA ASN A 125 28.61 72.34 -3.21
C ASN A 125 29.38 73.46 -2.49
N ILE A 126 30.70 73.29 -2.26
CA ILE A 126 31.54 74.32 -1.65
C ILE A 126 31.84 75.43 -2.68
N ILE A 127 32.25 75.08 -3.90
CA ILE A 127 32.60 76.06 -4.95
C ILE A 127 31.40 76.96 -5.29
N VAL A 128 30.21 76.39 -5.51
CA VAL A 128 29.02 77.17 -5.89
C VAL A 128 28.53 78.06 -4.75
N LYS A 129 28.68 77.65 -3.48
CA LYS A 129 28.33 78.49 -2.31
C LYS A 129 29.31 79.66 -2.10
N SER A 130 30.60 79.47 -2.40
CA SER A 130 31.64 80.49 -2.20
C SER A 130 31.83 81.42 -3.40
N LEU A 131 31.89 80.87 -4.62
CA LEU A 131 32.24 81.60 -5.85
C LEU A 131 31.05 81.86 -6.77
N GLY A 132 30.05 80.97 -6.80
CA GLY A 132 28.89 81.03 -7.71
C GLY A 132 29.21 80.64 -9.15
N ALA A 133 28.39 79.77 -9.76
CA ALA A 133 28.63 79.23 -11.10
C ALA A 133 28.68 80.30 -12.20
N ASP A 134 27.75 81.25 -12.20
CA ASP A 134 27.70 82.33 -13.20
C ASP A 134 28.89 83.29 -13.08
N ASN A 135 29.31 83.61 -11.84
CA ASN A 135 30.44 84.47 -11.56
C ASN A 135 31.77 83.79 -11.94
N TYR A 136 31.91 82.49 -11.69
CA TYR A 136 33.00 81.67 -12.22
C TYR A 136 33.05 81.78 -13.76
N ALA A 137 31.97 81.43 -14.45
CA ALA A 137 31.95 81.42 -15.92
C ALA A 137 32.23 82.81 -16.51
N LEU A 138 31.73 83.87 -15.87
CA LEU A 138 31.96 85.26 -16.25
C LEU A 138 33.41 85.73 -15.98
N LYS A 139 34.03 85.34 -14.86
CA LYS A 139 35.44 85.66 -14.54
C LYS A 139 36.39 84.91 -15.49
N VAL A 140 36.10 83.66 -15.80
CA VAL A 140 36.85 82.86 -16.80
C VAL A 140 36.68 83.45 -18.20
N LYS A 141 35.46 83.78 -18.65
CA LYS A 141 35.22 84.45 -19.95
C LYS A 141 35.95 85.80 -20.05
N LYS A 142 35.98 86.60 -18.98
CA LYS A 142 36.75 87.84 -18.93
C LYS A 142 38.27 87.61 -19.02
N MET A 143 38.78 86.52 -18.46
CA MET A 143 40.20 86.14 -18.59
C MET A 143 40.54 85.86 -20.05
N PHE A 144 39.79 84.97 -20.69
CA PHE A 144 39.97 84.62 -22.11
C PHE A 144 39.95 85.85 -23.04
N HIS A 145 38.96 86.72 -22.89
CA HIS A 145 38.84 87.93 -23.71
C HIS A 145 39.97 88.94 -23.48
N LYS A 146 40.47 89.07 -22.24
CA LYS A 146 41.50 90.06 -21.88
C LYS A 146 42.94 89.60 -22.15
N TYR A 147 43.20 88.29 -22.15
CA TYR A 147 44.56 87.74 -22.12
C TYR A 147 44.86 86.64 -23.16
N LEU A 148 43.89 86.18 -23.96
CA LEU A 148 44.12 85.12 -24.97
C LEU A 148 43.58 85.44 -26.37
N GLU A 149 42.50 86.22 -26.48
CA GLU A 149 42.05 86.71 -27.79
C GLU A 149 43.16 87.53 -28.48
N GLY A 150 43.42 87.25 -29.76
CA GLY A 150 44.45 87.92 -30.56
C GLY A 150 45.91 87.61 -30.19
N THR A 151 46.19 86.76 -29.19
CA THR A 151 47.56 86.44 -28.79
C THR A 151 48.18 85.39 -29.71
N THR A 152 49.22 85.78 -30.47
CA THR A 152 50.01 84.88 -31.32
C THR A 152 51.26 84.39 -30.57
N ASN A 153 51.33 83.09 -30.26
CA ASN A 153 52.26 82.49 -29.28
C ASN A 153 53.74 82.42 -29.69
N ASP A 154 54.14 83.15 -30.73
CA ASP A 154 55.52 83.16 -31.24
C ASP A 154 56.41 84.13 -30.45
N LEU A 155 57.18 83.59 -29.50
CA LEU A 155 58.18 84.33 -28.74
C LEU A 155 59.29 84.97 -29.61
N PHE A 156 59.46 84.55 -30.86
CA PHE A 156 60.50 85.06 -31.76
C PHE A 156 60.04 86.26 -32.59
N THR A 157 58.74 86.60 -32.62
CA THR A 157 58.20 87.78 -33.34
C THR A 157 57.51 88.82 -32.47
N GLN A 158 57.25 88.54 -31.18
CA GLN A 158 56.72 89.56 -30.25
C GLN A 158 57.80 90.51 -29.71
N GLU A 159 57.55 91.82 -29.78
CA GLU A 159 58.36 92.81 -29.05
C GLU A 159 58.08 92.72 -27.53
N ILE A 160 59.06 92.27 -26.76
CA ILE A 160 58.92 92.07 -25.31
C ILE A 160 58.86 93.42 -24.58
N THR A 161 57.64 93.93 -24.39
CA THR A 161 57.39 95.14 -23.61
C THR A 161 57.67 94.92 -22.12
N LYS A 162 58.09 96.00 -21.44
CA LYS A 162 58.36 96.02 -20.00
C LYS A 162 57.24 96.69 -19.21
N ASP A 163 57.16 96.36 -17.93
CA ASP A 163 56.31 97.04 -16.95
C ASP A 163 57.04 98.20 -16.25
N GLU A 164 56.36 98.84 -15.30
CA GLU A 164 56.86 99.97 -14.52
C GLU A 164 58.00 99.59 -13.56
N THR A 165 58.19 98.29 -13.27
CA THR A 165 59.33 97.75 -12.51
C THR A 165 60.54 97.43 -13.40
N GLY A 166 60.39 97.53 -14.73
CA GLY A 166 61.41 97.20 -15.72
C GLY A 166 61.48 95.72 -16.11
N LEU A 167 60.54 94.91 -15.63
CA LEU A 167 60.44 93.47 -15.90
C LEU A 167 59.60 93.18 -17.16
N PRO A 168 59.87 92.08 -17.90
CA PRO A 168 59.09 91.67 -19.07
C PRO A 168 57.61 91.43 -18.75
N LYS A 169 56.69 91.89 -19.59
CA LYS A 169 55.24 91.61 -19.49
C LYS A 169 54.86 90.18 -19.96
N VAL A 170 55.67 89.20 -19.56
CA VAL A 170 55.46 87.77 -19.81
C VAL A 170 54.90 87.15 -18.53
N PHE A 171 53.74 86.50 -18.63
CA PHE A 171 53.02 85.93 -17.50
C PHE A 171 52.59 84.47 -17.71
N LEU A 172 52.31 84.07 -18.96
CA LEU A 172 51.81 82.75 -19.32
C LEU A 172 52.81 82.06 -20.27
N ILE A 173 52.99 80.75 -20.08
CA ILE A 173 53.88 79.91 -20.87
C ILE A 173 53.08 79.37 -22.08
N PRO A 174 53.65 79.29 -23.30
CA PRO A 174 52.91 78.90 -24.52
C PRO A 174 52.13 77.59 -24.38
N GLN A 175 52.75 76.55 -23.79
CA GLN A 175 52.09 75.28 -23.43
C GLN A 175 50.74 75.46 -22.72
N TYR A 176 50.74 76.27 -21.67
CA TYR A 176 49.54 76.55 -20.90
C TYR A 176 48.55 77.42 -21.69
N LEU A 177 49.02 78.31 -22.55
CA LEU A 177 48.15 79.10 -23.41
C LEU A 177 47.41 78.24 -24.45
N HIS A 178 48.09 77.27 -25.06
CA HIS A 178 47.46 76.30 -25.96
C HIS A 178 46.42 75.45 -25.24
N LEU A 179 46.77 74.87 -24.08
CA LEU A 179 45.85 74.12 -23.23
C LEU A 179 44.60 74.93 -22.87
N LEU A 180 44.75 76.22 -22.55
CA LEU A 180 43.64 77.13 -22.31
C LEU A 180 42.82 77.42 -23.57
N GLN A 181 43.45 77.76 -24.70
CA GLN A 181 42.78 78.11 -25.96
C GLN A 181 41.94 76.94 -26.50
N ASP A 182 42.52 75.75 -26.57
CA ASP A 182 41.87 74.58 -27.20
C ASP A 182 40.75 73.98 -26.33
N ASN A 183 40.78 74.21 -25.02
CA ASN A 183 39.80 73.68 -24.07
C ASN A 183 38.94 74.77 -23.39
N ALA A 184 38.95 76.01 -23.93
CA ALA A 184 38.33 77.19 -23.32
C ALA A 184 36.85 77.01 -22.96
N TYR A 185 36.08 76.34 -23.83
CA TYR A 185 34.66 76.04 -23.61
C TYR A 185 34.45 75.12 -22.40
N ARG A 186 35.19 73.99 -22.36
CA ARG A 186 35.13 72.99 -21.27
C ARG A 186 35.50 73.61 -19.93
N ILE A 187 36.57 74.41 -19.88
CA ILE A 187 37.01 75.11 -18.67
C ILE A 187 35.92 76.11 -18.23
N ARG A 188 35.45 76.99 -19.13
CA ARG A 188 34.43 78.01 -18.82
C ARG A 188 33.12 77.43 -18.28
N LEU A 189 32.70 76.24 -18.73
CA LEU A 189 31.46 75.59 -18.30
C LEU A 189 31.62 74.54 -17.18
N ALA A 190 32.83 74.30 -16.66
CA ALA A 190 33.11 73.23 -15.69
C ALA A 190 32.07 73.12 -14.55
N LEU A 191 31.73 74.24 -13.88
CA LEU A 191 30.77 74.24 -12.75
C LEU A 191 29.29 74.06 -13.14
N LEU A 192 28.98 74.00 -14.44
CA LEU A 192 27.63 73.73 -14.96
C LEU A 192 27.46 72.26 -15.36
N HIS A 193 28.54 71.48 -15.43
CA HIS A 193 28.47 70.03 -15.59
C HIS A 193 27.90 69.34 -14.33
N ASP A 194 27.24 68.19 -14.52
CA ASP A 194 26.57 67.45 -13.45
C ASP A 194 27.53 67.05 -12.30
N PRO A 195 27.25 67.45 -11.04
CA PRO A 195 28.05 67.06 -9.88
C PRO A 195 27.89 65.60 -9.46
N GLN A 196 26.86 64.88 -9.94
CA GLN A 196 26.59 63.48 -9.63
C GLN A 196 27.18 62.51 -10.65
N ARG A 197 27.68 63.02 -11.79
CA ARG A 197 28.28 62.23 -12.87
C ARG A 197 29.80 62.40 -12.87
N ASP A 198 30.52 61.29 -12.95
CA ASP A 198 31.98 61.34 -13.16
C ASP A 198 32.32 61.96 -14.54
N PRO A 199 33.42 62.72 -14.62
CA PRO A 199 33.87 63.34 -15.85
C PRO A 199 34.49 62.33 -16.82
N ILE A 200 34.37 62.64 -18.11
CA ILE A 200 34.89 61.81 -19.21
C ILE A 200 36.23 62.39 -19.68
N LEU A 201 37.27 61.56 -19.77
CA LEU A 201 38.53 61.89 -20.44
C LEU A 201 38.37 61.82 -21.96
N LYS A 202 39.23 62.50 -22.72
CA LYS A 202 39.32 62.26 -24.16
C LYS A 202 39.78 60.81 -24.38
N VAL A 203 39.05 60.04 -25.18
CA VAL A 203 39.45 58.67 -25.55
C VAL A 203 40.62 58.78 -26.53
N THR A 204 41.80 58.34 -26.12
CA THR A 204 42.95 58.20 -27.03
C THR A 204 42.79 56.92 -27.86
N TYR A 205 43.51 56.85 -28.99
CA TYR A 205 43.48 55.65 -29.84
C TYR A 205 44.05 54.42 -29.12
N GLU A 206 45.08 54.62 -28.29
CA GLU A 206 45.68 53.57 -27.45
C GLU A 206 44.66 53.01 -26.45
N MET A 207 43.98 53.88 -25.67
CA MET A 207 42.90 53.48 -24.76
C MET A 207 41.73 52.77 -25.48
N PHE A 208 41.51 53.06 -26.77
CA PHE A 208 40.47 52.41 -27.56
C PHE A 208 40.89 51.00 -28.01
N GLU A 209 42.12 50.80 -28.50
CA GLU A 209 42.60 49.46 -28.87
C GLU A 209 42.84 48.57 -27.65
N ASP A 210 43.33 49.11 -26.51
CA ASP A 210 43.43 48.38 -25.23
C ASP A 210 42.05 47.87 -24.78
N LEU A 211 41.05 48.77 -24.73
CA LEU A 211 39.66 48.42 -24.38
C LEU A 211 39.04 47.45 -25.39
N ARG A 212 39.50 47.48 -26.65
CA ARG A 212 39.05 46.55 -27.69
C ARG A 212 39.69 45.18 -27.53
N GLU A 213 40.96 45.06 -27.14
CA GLU A 213 41.58 43.77 -26.79
C GLU A 213 40.95 43.16 -25.53
N GLU A 214 40.66 43.98 -24.50
CA GLU A 214 39.87 43.54 -23.35
C GLU A 214 38.47 43.07 -23.78
N TYR A 215 37.79 43.80 -24.66
CA TYR A 215 36.47 43.41 -25.15
C TYR A 215 36.49 42.12 -25.98
N GLU A 216 37.46 41.96 -26.89
CA GLU A 216 37.58 40.76 -27.74
C GLU A 216 37.96 39.53 -26.91
N SER A 217 38.85 39.66 -25.92
CA SER A 217 39.21 38.58 -24.99
C SER A 217 38.08 38.21 -24.01
N LEU A 218 37.38 39.21 -23.44
CA LEU A 218 36.20 38.99 -22.60
C LEU A 218 35.05 38.34 -23.38
N LYS A 219 34.85 38.74 -24.63
CA LYS A 219 33.87 38.13 -25.55
C LYS A 219 34.23 36.67 -25.85
N ALA A 220 35.48 36.39 -26.20
CA ALA A 220 35.95 35.01 -26.42
C ALA A 220 35.76 34.15 -25.15
N SER A 221 36.03 34.69 -23.96
CA SER A 221 35.75 34.01 -22.69
C SER A 221 34.25 33.80 -22.43
N SER A 222 33.40 34.74 -22.84
CA SER A 222 31.94 34.61 -22.73
C SER A 222 31.40 33.53 -23.66
N ASP A 223 31.86 33.49 -24.91
CA ASP A 223 31.44 32.52 -25.93
C ASP A 223 31.94 31.10 -25.58
N ALA A 224 33.16 30.97 -25.05
CA ALA A 224 33.67 29.73 -24.47
C ALA A 224 32.85 29.24 -23.28
N ARG A 225 32.40 30.14 -22.40
CA ARG A 225 31.52 29.77 -21.27
C ARG A 225 30.09 29.45 -21.72
N ALA A 226 29.60 30.09 -22.78
CA ALA A 226 28.29 29.78 -23.36
C ALA A 226 28.26 28.35 -23.93
N THR A 227 29.26 27.99 -24.73
CA THR A 227 29.40 26.64 -25.30
C THR A 227 29.59 25.57 -24.20
N GLU A 228 30.40 25.84 -23.18
CA GLU A 228 30.56 24.93 -22.03
C GLU A 228 29.23 24.70 -21.26
N LEU A 229 28.39 25.74 -21.16
CA LEU A 229 27.06 25.64 -20.56
C LEU A 229 26.06 24.87 -21.45
N GLU A 230 26.13 25.02 -22.77
CA GLU A 230 25.30 24.25 -23.70
C GLU A 230 25.62 22.74 -23.68
N ASP A 231 26.90 22.35 -23.63
CA ASP A 231 27.28 20.95 -23.48
C ASP A 231 26.87 20.38 -22.11
N LYS A 232 27.08 21.12 -21.01
CA LYS A 232 26.56 20.73 -19.68
C LYS A 232 25.04 20.59 -19.66
N LEU A 233 24.32 21.44 -20.38
CA LEU A 233 22.86 21.35 -20.53
C LEU A 233 22.46 20.11 -21.35
N LYS A 234 23.23 19.76 -22.38
CA LYS A 234 23.03 18.56 -23.22
C LYS A 234 23.24 17.27 -22.44
N ASP A 235 24.33 17.18 -21.68
CA ASP A 235 24.63 16.02 -20.81
C ASP A 235 23.61 15.86 -19.69
N SER A 236 23.20 16.97 -19.06
CA SER A 236 22.13 16.99 -18.05
C SER A 236 20.78 16.53 -18.64
N ARG A 237 20.44 16.98 -19.85
CA ARG A 237 19.24 16.50 -20.59
C ARG A 237 19.32 15.00 -20.88
N GLN A 238 20.47 14.48 -21.30
CA GLN A 238 20.66 13.04 -21.54
C GLN A 238 20.50 12.23 -20.24
N SER A 239 21.15 12.66 -19.16
CA SER A 239 20.99 12.05 -17.83
C SER A 239 19.52 12.02 -17.36
N VAL A 240 18.75 13.08 -17.61
CA VAL A 240 17.30 13.11 -17.33
C VAL A 240 16.50 12.14 -18.21
N ILE A 241 16.91 11.87 -19.44
CA ILE A 241 16.30 10.85 -20.32
C ILE A 241 16.62 9.44 -19.78
N ASP A 242 17.87 9.18 -19.42
CA ASP A 242 18.32 7.88 -18.92
C ASP A 242 17.72 7.55 -17.54
N LEU A 243 17.59 8.55 -16.66
CA LEU A 243 16.89 8.44 -15.38
C LEU A 243 15.39 8.15 -15.57
N LYS A 244 14.73 8.76 -16.57
CA LYS A 244 13.33 8.43 -16.90
C LYS A 244 13.18 7.02 -17.46
N ALA A 245 14.12 6.56 -18.29
CA ALA A 245 14.12 5.21 -18.83
C ALA A 245 14.31 4.14 -17.74
N THR A 246 15.22 4.38 -16.79
CA THR A 246 15.43 3.48 -15.64
C THR A 246 14.27 3.52 -14.64
N LEU A 247 13.67 4.68 -14.38
CA LEU A 247 12.46 4.80 -13.55
C LEU A 247 11.30 3.99 -14.14
N ALA A 248 11.02 4.13 -15.44
CA ALA A 248 9.98 3.34 -16.12
C ALA A 248 10.29 1.83 -16.17
N ASP A 249 11.56 1.42 -15.99
CA ASP A 249 11.95 0.01 -15.85
C ASP A 249 11.75 -0.51 -14.42
N VAL A 250 12.03 0.32 -13.42
CA VAL A 250 11.72 0.03 -12.01
C VAL A 250 10.21 -0.05 -11.78
N GLU A 251 9.40 0.81 -12.39
CA GLU A 251 7.92 0.75 -12.32
C GLU A 251 7.36 -0.54 -12.94
N ARG A 252 7.89 -0.97 -14.11
CA ARG A 252 7.53 -2.25 -14.74
C ARG A 252 7.94 -3.46 -13.90
N LYS A 253 9.08 -3.38 -13.21
CA LYS A 253 9.52 -4.43 -12.26
C LYS A 253 8.67 -4.44 -10.99
N LEU A 254 8.35 -3.28 -10.43
CA LEU A 254 7.51 -3.14 -9.23
C LEU A 254 6.12 -3.71 -9.48
N THR A 255 5.44 -3.26 -10.54
CA THR A 255 4.09 -3.76 -10.88
C THR A 255 4.06 -5.27 -11.18
N SER A 256 5.13 -5.82 -11.78
CA SER A 256 5.29 -7.28 -11.93
C SER A 256 5.39 -7.98 -10.57
N VAL A 257 6.26 -7.51 -9.66
CA VAL A 257 6.46 -8.08 -8.33
C VAL A 257 5.22 -7.92 -7.44
N GLU A 258 4.48 -6.81 -7.56
CA GLU A 258 3.20 -6.61 -6.88
C GLU A 258 2.14 -7.61 -7.35
N SER A 259 2.08 -7.90 -8.67
CA SER A 259 1.18 -8.92 -9.21
C SER A 259 1.55 -10.32 -8.73
N GLU A 260 2.83 -10.66 -8.68
CA GLU A 260 3.34 -11.93 -8.14
C GLU A 260 3.05 -12.05 -6.64
N ALA A 261 3.30 -11.01 -5.86
CA ALA A 261 2.98 -10.96 -4.44
C ALA A 261 1.46 -11.07 -4.19
N GLN A 262 0.61 -10.51 -5.06
CA GLN A 262 -0.84 -10.68 -4.98
C GLN A 262 -1.27 -12.14 -5.29
N MET A 263 -0.65 -12.77 -6.30
CA MET A 263 -0.89 -14.17 -6.64
C MET A 263 -0.43 -15.12 -5.53
N LEU A 264 0.76 -14.89 -4.95
CA LEU A 264 1.28 -15.63 -3.81
C LEU A 264 0.39 -15.45 -2.57
N ARG A 265 -0.12 -14.24 -2.29
CA ARG A 265 -1.08 -14.00 -1.20
C ARG A 265 -2.39 -14.78 -1.40
N LYS A 266 -2.98 -14.76 -2.61
CA LYS A 266 -4.17 -15.55 -2.94
C LYS A 266 -3.93 -17.04 -2.74
N SER A 267 -2.84 -17.56 -3.30
CA SER A 267 -2.43 -18.97 -3.16
C SER A 267 -2.19 -19.38 -1.71
N ASN A 268 -1.58 -18.50 -0.89
CA ASN A 268 -1.34 -18.78 0.52
C ASN A 268 -2.65 -18.80 1.35
N GLU A 269 -3.62 -17.93 1.05
CA GLU A 269 -4.94 -17.95 1.71
C GLU A 269 -5.77 -19.18 1.26
N GLU A 270 -5.66 -19.58 0.00
CA GLU A 270 -6.18 -20.87 -0.48
C GLU A 270 -5.53 -22.07 0.23
N MET A 271 -4.21 -22.06 0.43
CA MET A 271 -3.51 -23.14 1.13
C MET A 271 -3.83 -23.17 2.63
N LYS A 272 -4.04 -22.01 3.25
CA LYS A 272 -4.51 -21.87 4.62
C LYS A 272 -5.93 -22.43 4.79
N THR A 273 -6.88 -22.04 3.94
CA THR A 273 -8.25 -22.57 3.98
C THR A 273 -8.31 -24.07 3.65
N LYS A 274 -7.47 -24.57 2.74
CA LYS A 274 -7.28 -26.02 2.51
C LYS A 274 -6.70 -26.73 3.75
N ASN A 275 -5.77 -26.12 4.47
CA ASN A 275 -5.28 -26.66 5.75
C ASN A 275 -6.37 -26.65 6.83
N GLU A 276 -7.22 -25.62 6.91
CA GLU A 276 -8.34 -25.55 7.85
C GLU A 276 -9.41 -26.64 7.58
N ASP A 277 -9.71 -26.95 6.31
CA ASP A 277 -10.50 -28.15 5.91
C ASP A 277 -9.80 -29.44 6.33
N LEU A 278 -8.50 -29.59 6.03
CA LEU A 278 -7.74 -30.80 6.36
C LEU A 278 -7.66 -31.03 7.87
N TYR A 279 -7.45 -30.00 8.69
CA TYR A 279 -7.52 -30.10 10.15
C TYR A 279 -8.92 -30.51 10.62
N SER A 280 -9.97 -29.92 10.05
CA SER A 280 -11.36 -30.25 10.39
C SER A 280 -11.68 -31.72 10.06
N ARG A 281 -11.23 -32.20 8.90
CA ARG A 281 -11.39 -33.59 8.46
C ARG A 281 -10.52 -34.56 9.25
N MET A 282 -9.29 -34.18 9.60
CA MET A 282 -8.41 -34.97 10.46
C MET A 282 -9.06 -35.18 11.83
N LYS A 283 -9.62 -34.13 12.43
CA LYS A 283 -10.38 -34.24 13.69
C LYS A 283 -11.60 -35.17 13.56
N VAL A 284 -12.33 -35.13 12.45
CA VAL A 284 -13.43 -36.09 12.20
C VAL A 284 -12.92 -37.54 12.08
N VAL A 285 -11.73 -37.75 11.49
CA VAL A 285 -11.08 -39.06 11.44
C VAL A 285 -10.60 -39.51 12.83
N GLU A 286 -10.07 -38.62 13.67
CA GLU A 286 -9.70 -38.90 15.07
C GLU A 286 -10.94 -39.25 15.93
N ASP A 287 -12.05 -38.51 15.76
CA ASP A 287 -13.33 -38.81 16.38
C ASP A 287 -13.89 -40.17 15.92
N LEU A 288 -13.71 -40.55 14.65
CA LEU A 288 -14.11 -41.86 14.13
C LEU A 288 -13.17 -42.98 14.60
N GLN A 289 -11.87 -42.73 14.68
CA GLN A 289 -10.86 -43.69 15.15
C GLN A 289 -11.03 -43.98 16.65
N SER A 290 -11.32 -42.96 17.46
CA SER A 290 -11.61 -43.12 18.88
C SER A 290 -12.94 -43.86 19.10
N LYS A 291 -14.00 -43.56 18.34
CA LYS A 291 -15.25 -44.35 18.32
C LYS A 291 -14.98 -45.81 17.94
N LEU A 292 -14.27 -46.06 16.84
CA LEU A 292 -13.95 -47.41 16.38
C LEU A 292 -13.08 -48.18 17.39
N SER A 293 -12.15 -47.52 18.07
CA SER A 293 -11.36 -48.11 19.17
C SER A 293 -12.23 -48.45 20.39
N ASN A 294 -13.15 -47.56 20.76
CA ASN A 294 -14.13 -47.81 21.83
C ASN A 294 -15.10 -48.94 21.47
N ASP A 295 -15.50 -49.06 20.21
CA ASP A 295 -16.38 -50.15 19.76
C ASP A 295 -15.61 -51.47 19.57
N LEU A 296 -14.34 -51.44 19.18
CA LEU A 296 -13.47 -52.61 19.14
C LEU A 296 -13.16 -53.14 20.55
N THR A 297 -12.96 -52.27 21.53
CA THR A 297 -12.78 -52.68 22.94
C THR A 297 -14.08 -53.23 23.54
N LYS A 298 -15.25 -52.64 23.28
CA LYS A 298 -16.56 -53.25 23.59
C LYS A 298 -16.73 -54.62 22.92
N CYS A 299 -16.45 -54.71 21.62
CA CYS A 299 -16.62 -55.95 20.85
C CYS A 299 -15.66 -57.05 21.34
N LYS A 300 -14.42 -56.71 21.72
CA LYS A 300 -13.48 -57.60 22.40
C LYS A 300 -14.00 -58.05 23.77
N GLY A 301 -14.58 -57.14 24.56
CA GLY A 301 -15.25 -57.48 25.82
C GLY A 301 -16.41 -58.48 25.64
N ASN A 302 -17.25 -58.25 24.63
CA ASN A 302 -18.35 -59.16 24.26
C ASN A 302 -17.83 -60.50 23.71
N LEU A 303 -16.73 -60.52 22.98
CA LEU A 303 -16.06 -61.74 22.51
C LEU A 303 -15.42 -62.53 23.66
N GLU A 304 -14.89 -61.85 24.67
CA GLU A 304 -14.40 -62.47 25.90
C GLU A 304 -15.55 -62.97 26.78
N HIS A 305 -16.70 -62.30 26.81
CA HIS A 305 -17.91 -62.77 27.49
C HIS A 305 -18.46 -64.03 26.80
N THR A 306 -18.71 -63.98 25.49
CA THR A 306 -19.21 -65.12 24.71
C THR A 306 -18.23 -66.29 24.65
N ASN A 307 -16.91 -66.07 24.75
CA ASN A 307 -15.96 -67.17 24.97
C ASN A 307 -16.05 -67.78 26.38
N LYS A 308 -16.35 -67.01 27.41
CA LYS A 308 -16.61 -67.53 28.77
C LYS A 308 -17.91 -68.34 28.80
N GLU A 309 -18.99 -67.83 28.20
CA GLU A 309 -20.25 -68.57 28.02
C GLU A 309 -20.05 -69.86 27.21
N LYS A 310 -19.35 -69.78 26.08
CA LYS A 310 -18.96 -70.95 25.27
C LYS A 310 -18.17 -71.96 26.08
N ALA A 311 -17.23 -71.53 26.94
CA ALA A 311 -16.44 -72.40 27.79
C ALA A 311 -17.28 -73.08 28.90
N VAL A 312 -18.39 -72.46 29.33
CA VAL A 312 -19.39 -73.11 30.19
C VAL A 312 -20.20 -74.14 29.39
N LEU A 313 -20.78 -73.78 28.24
CA LEU A 313 -21.51 -74.73 27.39
C LEU A 313 -20.65 -75.92 26.94
N LEU A 314 -19.35 -75.74 26.69
CA LEU A 314 -18.42 -76.83 26.34
C LEU A 314 -18.14 -77.76 27.53
N ARG A 315 -18.35 -77.29 28.76
CA ARG A 315 -18.31 -78.10 29.98
C ARG A 315 -19.61 -78.89 30.12
N ASP A 316 -20.75 -78.21 30.03
CA ASP A 316 -22.08 -78.81 30.11
C ASP A 316 -22.30 -79.87 29.04
N PHE A 317 -21.87 -79.61 27.79
CA PHE A 317 -21.90 -80.58 26.69
C PHE A 317 -21.07 -81.83 27.01
N LYS A 318 -19.92 -81.67 27.66
CA LYS A 318 -19.01 -82.78 28.00
C LYS A 318 -19.58 -83.64 29.14
N ASP A 319 -20.25 -83.01 30.10
CA ASP A 319 -21.01 -83.68 31.16
C ASP A 319 -22.32 -84.32 30.65
N LEU A 320 -22.79 -83.93 29.47
CA LEU A 320 -23.87 -84.60 28.74
C LEU A 320 -23.35 -85.78 27.89
N GLU A 321 -22.15 -85.65 27.31
CA GLU A 321 -21.48 -86.71 26.53
C GLU A 321 -21.10 -87.93 27.39
N THR A 322 -20.66 -87.71 28.63
CA THR A 322 -20.41 -88.79 29.60
C THR A 322 -21.68 -89.55 29.95
N ARG A 323 -22.77 -88.84 30.28
CA ARG A 323 -24.10 -89.44 30.52
C ARG A 323 -24.63 -90.20 29.30
N PHE A 324 -24.35 -89.72 28.09
CA PHE A 324 -24.73 -90.43 26.86
C PHE A 324 -23.94 -91.73 26.67
N LYS A 325 -22.65 -91.76 27.02
CA LYS A 325 -21.84 -93.00 27.04
C LYS A 325 -22.36 -94.01 28.06
N GLU A 326 -22.62 -93.57 29.29
CA GLU A 326 -23.21 -94.42 30.34
C GLU A 326 -24.54 -95.06 29.90
N ALA A 327 -25.40 -94.30 29.22
CA ALA A 327 -26.66 -94.80 28.64
C ALA A 327 -26.45 -95.73 27.42
N SER A 328 -25.41 -95.50 26.62
CA SER A 328 -25.05 -96.32 25.45
C SER A 328 -24.52 -97.70 25.87
N ASP A 329 -23.63 -97.76 26.85
CA ASP A 329 -23.00 -99.00 27.30
C ASP A 329 -24.02 -99.94 27.96
N GLY A 330 -25.00 -99.39 28.68
CA GLY A 330 -26.16 -100.13 29.19
C GLY A 330 -27.01 -100.79 28.09
N LYS A 331 -27.05 -100.21 26.87
CA LYS A 331 -27.77 -100.78 25.71
C LYS A 331 -27.01 -101.94 25.07
N GLN A 332 -25.68 -101.88 24.98
CA GLN A 332 -24.87 -102.99 24.45
C GLN A 332 -24.98 -104.27 25.31
N LEU A 333 -25.14 -104.14 26.63
CA LEU A 333 -25.34 -105.31 27.50
C LEU A 333 -26.67 -106.03 27.22
N ALA A 334 -27.73 -105.30 26.85
CA ALA A 334 -29.02 -105.90 26.48
C ALA A 334 -28.98 -106.63 25.12
N GLU A 335 -28.36 -106.01 24.10
CA GLU A 335 -28.30 -106.58 22.74
C GLU A 335 -27.45 -107.87 22.67
N ASN A 336 -26.44 -108.01 23.53
CA ASN A 336 -25.63 -109.23 23.63
C ASN A 336 -26.41 -110.46 24.16
N GLY A 337 -27.51 -110.26 24.90
CA GLY A 337 -28.38 -111.38 25.32
C GLY A 337 -29.14 -112.02 24.14
N ILE A 338 -29.52 -111.22 23.15
CA ILE A 338 -30.36 -111.65 22.02
C ILE A 338 -29.56 -112.54 21.04
N ASN A 339 -28.29 -112.22 20.81
CA ASN A 339 -27.45 -112.95 19.86
C ASN A 339 -27.00 -114.35 20.33
N LYS A 340 -27.10 -114.67 21.63
CA LYS A 340 -26.83 -116.03 22.13
C LYS A 340 -27.95 -117.01 21.75
N MET A 341 -29.21 -116.59 21.92
CA MET A 341 -30.40 -117.41 21.67
C MET A 341 -30.54 -117.83 20.19
N ASN A 342 -30.10 -116.97 19.26
CA ASN A 342 -30.13 -117.23 17.81
C ASN A 342 -29.15 -118.32 17.33
N LYS A 343 -28.21 -118.76 18.18
CA LYS A 343 -27.15 -119.71 17.79
C LYS A 343 -27.45 -121.15 18.21
N GLU A 344 -28.14 -121.36 19.32
CA GLU A 344 -28.52 -122.70 19.84
C GLU A 344 -29.71 -123.30 19.08
N LEU A 345 -30.65 -122.48 18.59
CA LEU A 345 -31.76 -122.93 17.73
C LEU A 345 -31.31 -123.59 16.41
N ARG A 346 -30.13 -123.22 15.90
CA ARG A 346 -29.60 -123.77 14.64
C ARG A 346 -28.97 -125.16 14.79
N SER A 347 -28.51 -125.55 15.98
CA SER A 347 -28.00 -126.93 16.21
C SER A 347 -29.11 -127.96 16.40
N LEU A 348 -30.27 -127.57 16.95
CA LEU A 348 -31.46 -128.43 17.04
C LEU A 348 -32.16 -128.66 15.69
N THR A 349 -31.84 -127.84 14.68
CA THR A 349 -32.38 -127.96 13.32
C THR A 349 -31.86 -129.22 12.60
N GLU A 350 -30.66 -129.70 12.91
CA GLU A 350 -30.07 -130.90 12.31
C GLU A 350 -30.65 -132.20 12.89
N SER A 351 -31.13 -132.19 14.14
CA SER A 351 -31.55 -133.38 14.89
C SER A 351 -33.00 -133.83 14.66
N LEU A 352 -33.85 -133.02 14.03
CA LEU A 352 -35.21 -133.45 13.62
C LEU A 352 -35.25 -134.12 12.24
N LYS A 353 -34.11 -134.25 11.55
CA LYS A 353 -34.02 -134.95 10.27
C LYS A 353 -34.30 -136.46 10.35
N THR A 354 -34.20 -137.03 11.56
CA THR A 354 -34.66 -138.39 11.88
C THR A 354 -36.16 -138.50 12.17
N THR A 355 -36.88 -137.37 12.26
CA THR A 355 -38.35 -137.30 12.40
C THR A 355 -39.07 -136.80 11.15
N GLU A 356 -38.35 -136.46 10.07
CA GLU A 356 -38.94 -136.31 8.73
C GLU A 356 -39.72 -137.58 8.32
N ALA A 357 -39.31 -138.76 8.83
CA ALA A 357 -39.99 -140.04 8.70
C ALA A 357 -41.36 -140.17 9.42
N GLN A 358 -41.87 -139.14 10.08
CA GLN A 358 -43.20 -139.15 10.71
C GLN A 358 -44.11 -137.96 10.35
N LEU A 359 -43.62 -136.93 9.64
CA LEU A 359 -44.42 -135.73 9.33
C LEU A 359 -44.87 -135.59 7.87
N GLU A 360 -44.53 -136.56 7.01
CA GLU A 360 -44.94 -136.58 5.59
C GLU A 360 -46.48 -136.64 5.39
N ALA A 361 -47.24 -137.00 6.44
CA ALA A 361 -48.70 -137.08 6.43
C ALA A 361 -49.44 -135.72 6.56
N VAL A 362 -48.77 -134.64 7.00
CA VAL A 362 -49.42 -133.34 7.29
C VAL A 362 -49.27 -132.32 6.14
N THR A 363 -48.32 -132.56 5.24
CA THR A 363 -47.87 -131.68 4.14
C THR A 363 -48.97 -131.29 3.12
N ILE A 364 -50.13 -131.96 3.13
CA ILE A 364 -51.19 -131.81 2.11
C ILE A 364 -52.39 -130.99 2.60
N ALA A 365 -52.56 -130.78 3.91
CA ALA A 365 -53.76 -130.16 4.48
C ALA A 365 -53.75 -128.61 4.44
N SER A 366 -52.69 -127.99 4.97
CA SER A 366 -52.69 -126.55 5.30
C SER A 366 -52.81 -125.63 4.07
N GLN A 367 -52.02 -125.86 3.02
CA GLN A 367 -52.03 -125.00 1.82
C GLN A 367 -53.30 -125.14 0.95
N ARG A 368 -54.10 -126.20 1.13
CA ARG A 368 -55.43 -126.31 0.50
C ARG A 368 -56.47 -125.44 1.19
N ALA A 369 -56.40 -125.29 2.52
CA ALA A 369 -57.35 -124.50 3.29
C ALA A 369 -57.36 -123.02 2.86
N SER A 370 -56.18 -122.41 2.66
CA SER A 370 -56.05 -120.98 2.32
C SER A 370 -56.62 -120.59 0.93
N LYS A 371 -56.66 -121.52 -0.03
CA LYS A 371 -57.38 -121.31 -1.31
C LYS A 371 -58.86 -121.70 -1.26
N GLN A 372 -59.28 -122.55 -0.34
CA GLN A 372 -60.71 -122.83 -0.11
C GLN A 372 -61.41 -121.72 0.67
N SER A 373 -60.73 -121.03 1.59
CA SER A 373 -61.30 -119.90 2.35
C SER A 373 -61.75 -118.76 1.44
N GLN A 374 -60.99 -118.44 0.38
CA GLN A 374 -61.33 -117.36 -0.56
C GLN A 374 -62.69 -117.59 -1.23
N ASN A 375 -62.87 -118.74 -1.89
CA ASN A 375 -64.12 -119.09 -2.58
C ASN A 375 -65.28 -119.34 -1.59
N LYS A 376 -64.99 -119.66 -0.33
CA LYS A 376 -66.01 -119.88 0.70
C LYS A 376 -66.60 -118.57 1.23
N ILE A 377 -65.91 -117.43 1.11
CA ILE A 377 -66.44 -116.11 1.50
C ILE A 377 -67.53 -115.64 0.52
N GLU A 378 -67.36 -115.85 -0.79
CA GLU A 378 -68.39 -115.54 -1.78
C GLU A 378 -69.64 -116.43 -1.61
N LEU A 379 -69.44 -117.73 -1.40
CA LEU A 379 -70.54 -118.65 -1.06
C LEU A 379 -71.22 -118.29 0.26
N LEU A 380 -70.48 -117.92 1.30
CA LEU A 380 -71.07 -117.45 2.57
C LEU A 380 -71.82 -116.12 2.40
N THR A 381 -71.47 -115.28 1.43
CA THR A 381 -72.22 -114.04 1.12
C THR A 381 -73.61 -114.36 0.52
N TYR A 382 -73.74 -115.46 -0.22
CA TYR A 382 -75.04 -116.00 -0.64
C TYR A 382 -75.76 -116.73 0.52
N GLU A 383 -75.01 -117.48 1.33
CA GLU A 383 -75.56 -118.27 2.44
C GLU A 383 -76.10 -117.39 3.59
N VAL A 384 -75.45 -116.27 3.93
CA VAL A 384 -75.96 -115.28 4.90
C VAL A 384 -77.30 -114.70 4.43
N LYS A 385 -77.46 -114.48 3.12
CA LYS A 385 -78.72 -114.03 2.51
C LYS A 385 -79.83 -115.10 2.58
N ARG A 386 -79.46 -116.39 2.68
CA ARG A 386 -80.37 -117.51 2.97
C ARG A 386 -80.68 -117.65 4.46
N LEU A 387 -79.70 -117.39 5.33
CA LEU A 387 -79.83 -117.46 6.79
C LEU A 387 -80.72 -116.35 7.37
N GLN A 388 -80.80 -115.18 6.71
CA GLN A 388 -81.80 -114.16 7.03
C GLN A 388 -83.24 -114.68 6.93
N ASN A 389 -83.52 -115.61 6.02
CA ASN A 389 -84.85 -116.22 5.86
C ASN A 389 -85.11 -117.43 6.78
N THR A 390 -84.07 -118.09 7.32
CA THR A 390 -84.25 -119.21 8.26
C THR A 390 -84.24 -118.79 9.73
N LYS A 391 -83.70 -117.62 10.07
CA LYS A 391 -83.90 -117.03 11.42
C LYS A 391 -85.41 -116.87 11.72
N LEU A 392 -86.17 -116.38 10.75
CA LEU A 392 -87.65 -116.26 10.78
C LEU A 392 -88.39 -117.59 11.03
N GLY A 393 -87.72 -118.73 10.82
CA GLY A 393 -88.30 -120.07 11.05
C GLY A 393 -87.96 -120.68 12.41
N ASN A 394 -86.86 -120.26 13.05
CA ASN A 394 -86.40 -120.84 14.32
C ASN A 394 -87.05 -120.20 15.55
N GLU A 395 -87.61 -119.00 15.41
CA GLU A 395 -88.49 -118.37 16.42
C GLU A 395 -89.70 -119.27 16.75
N ASN A 396 -90.16 -120.10 15.80
CA ASN A 396 -91.24 -121.07 15.99
C ASN A 396 -90.80 -122.47 16.47
N LYS A 397 -89.50 -122.71 16.73
CA LYS A 397 -89.01 -124.04 17.16
C LYS A 397 -88.40 -124.09 18.56
N PHE A 398 -87.95 -122.95 19.09
CA PHE A 398 -87.41 -122.92 20.46
C PHE A 398 -88.48 -123.24 21.52
N GLY A 399 -89.70 -122.72 21.37
CA GLY A 399 -90.81 -122.98 22.28
C GLY A 399 -91.22 -124.46 22.39
N ASN A 400 -91.18 -125.21 21.26
CA ASN A 400 -91.51 -126.64 21.27
C ASN A 400 -90.42 -127.50 21.94
N GLY A 401 -89.15 -127.07 21.85
CA GLY A 401 -88.00 -127.79 22.43
C GLY A 401 -87.94 -127.73 23.95
N GLU A 402 -88.29 -126.60 24.57
CA GLU A 402 -88.38 -126.49 26.03
C GLU A 402 -89.46 -127.41 26.60
N ASP A 403 -90.59 -127.55 25.90
CA ASP A 403 -91.68 -128.45 26.32
C ASP A 403 -91.33 -129.95 26.18
N GLU A 404 -90.39 -130.31 25.29
CA GLU A 404 -89.84 -131.67 25.21
C GLU A 404 -88.77 -131.93 26.28
N LEU A 405 -87.90 -130.95 26.55
CA LEU A 405 -86.92 -131.03 27.64
C LEU A 405 -87.61 -131.16 29.01
N ARG A 406 -88.70 -130.41 29.24
CA ARG A 406 -89.51 -130.50 30.46
C ARG A 406 -90.19 -131.87 30.63
N ARG A 407 -90.64 -132.50 29.52
CA ARG A 407 -91.18 -133.87 29.53
C ARG A 407 -90.09 -134.92 29.79
N ALA A 408 -88.87 -134.72 29.26
CA ALA A 408 -87.73 -135.59 29.58
C ALA A 408 -87.34 -135.52 31.07
N GLN A 409 -87.32 -134.32 31.67
CA GLN A 409 -87.06 -134.12 33.10
C GLN A 409 -88.06 -134.86 34.00
N GLN A 410 -89.35 -134.85 33.66
CA GLN A 410 -90.39 -135.62 34.37
C GLN A 410 -90.16 -137.14 34.26
N SER A 411 -89.68 -137.63 33.12
CA SER A 411 -89.40 -139.06 32.90
C SER A 411 -88.17 -139.55 33.70
N ILE A 412 -87.11 -138.73 33.79
CA ILE A 412 -85.89 -139.04 34.57
C ILE A 412 -86.24 -139.25 36.05
N HIS A 413 -87.07 -138.37 36.64
CA HIS A 413 -87.51 -138.49 38.03
C HIS A 413 -88.26 -139.81 38.31
N HIS A 414 -89.06 -140.31 37.35
CA HIS A 414 -89.79 -141.58 37.49
C HIS A 414 -88.86 -142.81 37.43
N LEU A 415 -87.76 -142.73 36.69
CA LEU A 415 -86.77 -143.82 36.60
C LEU A 415 -85.81 -143.83 37.80
N GLN A 416 -85.51 -142.67 38.40
CA GLN A 416 -84.65 -142.59 39.59
C GLN A 416 -85.23 -143.33 40.80
N MET A 417 -86.55 -143.32 41.00
CA MET A 417 -87.17 -144.12 42.07
C MET A 417 -87.01 -145.63 41.84
N LYS A 418 -87.27 -146.12 40.62
CA LYS A 418 -87.14 -147.55 40.27
C LYS A 418 -85.70 -148.08 40.38
N LEU A 419 -84.70 -147.20 40.32
CA LEU A 419 -83.31 -147.59 40.55
C LEU A 419 -83.02 -147.89 42.02
N ASN A 420 -83.66 -147.17 42.96
CA ASN A 420 -83.48 -147.41 44.39
C ASN A 420 -84.02 -148.78 44.81
N ASP A 421 -85.16 -149.21 44.27
CA ASP A 421 -85.76 -150.52 44.54
C ASP A 421 -84.82 -151.68 44.16
N CYS A 422 -84.11 -151.56 43.03
CA CYS A 422 -83.19 -152.59 42.54
C CYS A 422 -81.86 -152.70 43.31
N ILE A 423 -81.43 -151.67 44.04
CA ILE A 423 -80.15 -151.70 44.77
C ILE A 423 -80.27 -152.56 46.03
N ALA A 424 -81.39 -152.47 46.75
CA ALA A 424 -81.64 -153.24 47.97
C ALA A 424 -81.64 -154.77 47.74
N GLU A 425 -82.05 -155.24 46.55
CA GLU A 425 -82.06 -156.68 46.24
C GLU A 425 -80.64 -157.28 46.05
N LYS A 426 -79.64 -156.43 45.83
CA LYS A 426 -78.26 -156.86 45.53
C LYS A 426 -77.46 -157.23 46.78
N ASP A 427 -77.66 -156.52 47.89
CA ASP A 427 -76.79 -156.63 49.07
C ASP A 427 -77.00 -157.93 49.87
N GLY A 428 -78.20 -158.52 49.84
CA GLY A 428 -78.52 -159.75 50.59
C GLY A 428 -77.78 -161.00 50.09
N LYS A 429 -77.78 -161.23 48.76
CA LYS A 429 -77.19 -162.42 48.12
C LYS A 429 -75.66 -162.51 48.26
N ALA A 430 -75.00 -161.44 48.73
CA ALA A 430 -73.57 -161.43 49.03
C ALA A 430 -73.22 -162.07 50.40
N PHE A 431 -74.18 -162.24 51.31
CA PHE A 431 -73.89 -162.70 52.67
C PHE A 431 -73.74 -164.23 52.79
N GLU A 432 -74.49 -165.00 51.99
CA GLU A 432 -74.49 -166.47 52.03
C GLU A 432 -73.10 -167.08 51.73
N ALA A 433 -72.35 -166.47 50.81
CA ALA A 433 -71.04 -166.96 50.38
C ALA A 433 -69.94 -166.85 51.46
N LYS A 434 -70.08 -165.95 52.45
CA LYS A 434 -68.95 -165.55 53.30
C LYS A 434 -68.70 -166.46 54.51
N THR A 435 -69.68 -167.25 54.92
CA THR A 435 -69.63 -167.96 56.22
C THR A 435 -69.35 -169.47 56.10
N LEU A 436 -69.38 -170.02 54.88
CA LEU A 436 -69.12 -171.45 54.61
C LEU A 436 -67.63 -171.82 54.57
N MET A 437 -66.73 -170.86 54.29
CA MET A 437 -65.31 -171.16 54.00
C MET A 437 -64.35 -170.92 55.17
N GLU A 438 -64.61 -169.92 56.02
CA GLU A 438 -63.68 -169.50 57.09
C GLU A 438 -63.53 -170.56 58.20
N LYS A 439 -64.66 -171.11 58.69
CA LYS A 439 -64.67 -172.06 59.81
C LYS A 439 -64.23 -173.48 59.43
N LEU A 440 -64.14 -173.78 58.13
CA LEU A 440 -63.51 -175.00 57.63
C LEU A 440 -61.97 -174.94 57.72
N LYS A 441 -61.37 -173.78 58.03
CA LYS A 441 -59.95 -173.64 58.38
C LYS A 441 -59.69 -173.36 59.86
N SER A 442 -60.61 -172.74 60.61
CA SER A 442 -60.44 -172.58 62.06
C SER A 442 -60.55 -173.88 62.87
N ALA A 443 -60.86 -175.01 62.21
CA ALA A 443 -60.76 -176.34 62.79
C ALA A 443 -59.32 -176.89 62.87
N ALA A 444 -58.32 -176.22 62.27
CA ALA A 444 -56.96 -176.75 62.12
C ALA A 444 -56.11 -176.64 63.40
N LEU A 445 -55.61 -175.44 63.76
CA LEU A 445 -54.82 -175.21 64.98
C LEU A 445 -55.14 -173.82 65.60
N ILE A 446 -55.31 -173.57 66.90
CA ILE A 446 -54.91 -174.23 68.19
C ILE A 446 -53.53 -173.78 68.75
N VAL A 447 -52.77 -172.86 68.12
CA VAL A 447 -51.33 -172.64 68.48
C VAL A 447 -50.79 -171.19 68.83
N ASN A 448 -51.43 -170.02 68.56
CA ASN A 448 -50.87 -168.62 68.86
C ASN A 448 -51.90 -167.44 68.61
N ASN A 449 -52.16 -166.24 69.23
CA ASN A 449 -51.81 -165.36 70.42
C ASN A 449 -51.14 -163.78 70.29
N LEU A 450 -51.61 -162.56 69.53
CA LEU A 450 -51.69 -160.84 69.61
C LEU A 450 -51.00 -159.42 68.81
N LYS A 451 -51.55 -158.04 68.49
CA LYS A 451 -51.01 -156.41 68.37
C LYS A 451 -51.25 -155.00 67.28
N LYS A 452 -51.33 -153.52 67.57
CA LYS A 452 -51.01 -151.91 67.03
C LYS A 452 -51.57 -150.62 65.92
N LEU A 453 -51.43 -149.12 65.97
CA LEU A 453 -51.73 -147.78 64.96
C LEU A 453 -51.49 -146.01 65.13
N LEU A 454 -51.59 -144.83 64.20
CA LEU A 454 -51.59 -143.12 64.30
C LEU A 454 -51.63 -141.79 63.09
N SER A 455 -51.84 -140.31 63.16
CA SER A 455 -51.72 -138.96 62.11
C SER A 455 -52.05 -137.22 62.27
N ASP A 456 -51.80 -136.00 61.41
CA ASP A 456 -52.18 -134.33 61.37
C ASP A 456 -51.77 -133.09 60.15
N LYS A 457 -51.85 -131.63 59.72
CA LYS A 457 -52.28 -129.97 59.74
C LYS A 457 -51.99 -128.74 58.50
N GLU A 458 -52.06 -127.28 58.15
CA GLU A 458 -52.58 -125.66 58.24
C GLU A 458 -52.02 -124.35 57.19
N SER A 459 -52.13 -122.89 56.81
CA SER A 459 -52.89 -121.38 56.54
C SER A 459 -52.11 -119.89 55.95
N GLU A 460 -52.33 -118.47 55.50
CA GLU A 460 -53.18 -117.19 54.78
C GLU A 460 -52.72 -115.46 54.55
N LEU A 461 -53.15 -114.36 53.61
CA LEU A 461 -53.07 -112.64 53.49
C LEU A 461 -53.19 -111.58 52.08
N ALA A 462 -53.20 -110.13 51.62
CA ALA A 462 -53.38 -108.45 51.72
C ALA A 462 -53.24 -107.32 50.37
N GLU A 463 -53.33 -105.88 49.93
CA GLU A 463 -53.72 -104.24 50.01
C GLU A 463 -53.63 -103.03 48.71
N MET A 464 -53.84 -101.56 48.64
CA MET A 464 -54.02 -100.38 47.44
C MET A 464 -53.95 -98.60 47.45
N LYS A 465 -54.07 -97.56 46.38
CA LYS A 465 -54.52 -95.91 46.19
C LYS A 465 -53.72 -94.57 45.37
N THR A 466 -53.89 -93.15 44.85
CA THR A 466 -54.70 -91.81 44.19
C THR A 466 -53.94 -90.28 43.74
N ARG A 467 -54.15 -88.90 43.18
CA ARG A 467 -54.97 -87.63 42.39
C ARG A 467 -54.29 -86.02 42.08
N TRP A 468 -54.48 -84.70 41.40
CA TRP A 468 -55.10 -83.56 40.30
C TRP A 468 -54.65 -81.85 40.28
N GLY A 469 -54.72 -80.54 39.55
CA GLY A 469 -55.23 -79.45 38.37
C GLY A 469 -54.71 -77.77 38.26
N VAL A 470 -54.91 -76.45 37.57
CA VAL A 470 -55.57 -75.35 36.46
C VAL A 470 -55.01 -73.67 36.30
N ASP A 471 -55.16 -72.36 35.58
CA ASP A 471 -55.70 -71.25 34.41
C ASP A 471 -55.20 -69.55 34.28
N SER A 472 -55.35 -68.25 33.55
CA SER A 472 -55.83 -67.21 32.29
C SER A 472 -55.39 -65.51 31.98
N SER A 473 -55.84 -64.47 31.01
CA SER A 473 -55.42 -62.87 30.62
C SER A 473 -56.10 -61.62 29.56
N GLN A 474 -55.67 -60.23 29.20
CA GLN A 474 -56.27 -58.91 28.30
C GLN A 474 -55.43 -57.49 27.69
N ARG A 475 -55.61 -56.14 27.02
CA ARG A 475 -56.44 -54.84 26.31
C ARG A 475 -55.68 -53.41 25.58
N SER A 476 -55.89 -52.07 24.90
CA SER A 476 -56.70 -50.82 24.07
C SER A 476 -55.92 -49.35 23.47
N GLY A 477 -56.10 -48.06 22.73
CA GLY A 477 -56.90 -46.85 21.84
C GLY A 477 -56.22 -45.28 21.41
N TYR A 478 -56.46 -43.97 20.69
CA TYR A 478 -57.26 -42.88 19.68
C TYR A 478 -56.72 -41.27 19.13
N ASP A 479 -57.30 -40.23 18.21
CA ASP A 479 -56.83 -38.80 17.45
C ASP A 479 -57.69 -37.37 16.79
N ASP A 480 -57.24 -36.16 16.02
CA ASP A 480 -57.90 -34.67 15.49
C ASP A 480 -57.36 -33.40 14.36
N VAL A 481 -57.98 -32.13 13.83
CA VAL A 481 -57.56 -30.90 12.72
C VAL A 481 -58.25 -29.31 12.30
N VAL A 482 -57.88 -28.23 11.32
CA VAL A 482 -58.27 -26.59 11.05
C VAL A 482 -58.46 -25.51 9.60
N PRO A 483 -58.20 -24.05 9.25
CA PRO A 483 -58.91 -22.83 8.31
C PRO A 483 -58.32 -21.52 7.24
N VAL A 484 -58.98 -20.31 6.66
CA VAL A 484 -58.62 -19.08 5.53
C VAL A 484 -59.32 -17.46 5.37
N ALA A 485 -59.40 -16.22 4.50
CA ALA A 485 -59.16 -15.23 3.15
C ALA A 485 -59.40 -13.49 3.08
N ASP A 486 -59.54 -12.29 2.19
CA ASP A 486 -59.63 -11.46 0.71
C ASP A 486 -59.57 -9.71 0.37
N ASN A 487 -59.88 -8.84 -0.82
CA ASN A 487 -59.60 -7.23 -1.28
C ASN A 487 -60.25 -6.13 -2.55
N THR A 488 -59.95 -4.71 -2.86
CA THR A 488 -60.17 -3.44 -3.96
C THR A 488 -61.15 -2.07 -4.04
N ASP A 489 -60.89 -0.93 -4.86
CA ASP A 489 -61.68 0.35 -5.44
C ASP A 489 -62.03 1.70 -4.59
N SER A 490 -62.47 2.99 -4.95
CA SER A 490 -62.78 3.92 -6.13
C SER A 490 -62.98 5.50 -5.80
N LYS A 491 -63.03 6.44 -6.80
CA LYS A 491 -63.68 7.83 -6.88
C LYS A 491 -63.16 9.06 -6.04
N ALA A 492 -63.57 10.37 -6.19
CA ALA A 492 -63.92 11.30 -7.31
C ALA A 492 -64.20 12.78 -6.82
N LYS A 493 -64.12 13.82 -7.71
CA LYS A 493 -64.66 15.24 -7.73
C LYS A 493 -64.99 16.01 -6.40
N GLY A 494 -64.81 17.33 -6.22
CA GLY A 494 -64.39 18.48 -7.07
C GLY A 494 -64.90 19.84 -6.49
N SER A 495 -64.70 20.97 -7.21
CA SER A 495 -65.29 22.34 -6.99
C SER A 495 -64.64 23.36 -6.02
N PHE A 496 -63.85 24.28 -6.60
CA PHE A 496 -63.94 25.76 -6.62
C PHE A 496 -64.25 26.65 -5.38
N GLU A 497 -63.44 27.73 -5.29
CA GLU A 497 -63.76 29.14 -4.91
C GLU A 497 -63.45 29.75 -3.51
N ALA A 498 -63.02 31.02 -3.58
CA ALA A 498 -63.17 32.16 -2.63
C ALA A 498 -62.25 32.38 -1.39
N LEU A 499 -61.36 33.38 -1.55
CA LEU A 499 -61.21 34.59 -0.69
C LEU A 499 -60.63 34.53 0.76
N THR A 500 -59.43 35.14 0.92
CA THR A 500 -59.22 36.43 1.64
C THR A 500 -58.60 36.52 3.07
N ILE A 501 -57.41 37.16 3.10
CA ILE A 501 -56.84 38.13 4.08
C ILE A 501 -55.99 37.72 5.33
N GLN A 502 -54.81 38.38 5.41
CA GLN A 502 -53.92 38.77 6.54
C GLN A 502 -53.47 37.76 7.62
N GLY A 503 -52.26 37.88 8.20
CA GLY A 503 -51.09 38.71 7.83
C GLY A 503 -50.29 39.32 9.01
N ARG A 504 -48.96 39.37 8.87
CA ARG A 504 -47.96 40.29 9.49
C ARG A 504 -46.60 40.03 8.79
N SER A 505 -45.84 41.03 8.33
CA SER A 505 -45.01 42.02 9.06
C SER A 505 -43.77 41.33 9.71
N ILE A 506 -42.52 41.80 9.62
CA ILE A 506 -41.97 43.15 9.89
C ILE A 506 -40.60 43.39 9.17
N ASP A 507 -40.25 44.66 8.87
CA ASP A 507 -38.93 45.28 8.60
C ASP A 507 -37.93 44.75 7.52
N SER A 508 -36.88 45.52 7.16
CA SER A 508 -36.72 46.90 6.61
C SER A 508 -35.21 47.23 6.46
N SER A 509 -34.84 48.18 5.59
CA SER A 509 -33.44 48.34 5.14
C SER A 509 -32.62 49.45 5.83
N PRO A 510 -31.35 49.19 6.20
CA PRO A 510 -30.27 50.18 6.39
C PRO A 510 -29.50 50.45 5.06
N SER A 511 -28.62 51.44 4.89
CA SER A 511 -28.25 52.63 5.71
C SER A 511 -27.77 53.84 4.86
N SER A 512 -27.16 53.62 3.68
CA SER A 512 -26.75 54.63 2.68
C SER A 512 -25.64 55.64 3.05
N SER A 513 -24.75 55.35 4.02
CA SER A 513 -23.63 56.25 4.37
C SER A 513 -22.31 55.96 3.63
N ALA A 514 -21.89 54.71 3.52
CA ALA A 514 -20.54 54.32 3.06
C ALA A 514 -20.16 54.84 1.66
N ALA A 515 -21.12 54.97 0.74
CA ALA A 515 -20.87 55.37 -0.64
C ALA A 515 -20.45 56.85 -0.83
N SER A 516 -20.60 57.71 0.19
CA SER A 516 -20.20 59.13 0.07
C SER A 516 -18.72 59.35 0.37
N ASP A 517 -18.13 58.57 1.28
CA ASP A 517 -16.74 58.75 1.70
C ASP A 517 -15.75 58.13 0.70
N ASP A 518 -16.07 56.99 0.08
CA ASP A 518 -15.30 56.40 -1.03
C ASP A 518 -15.18 57.36 -2.24
N LEU A 519 -16.22 58.15 -2.50
CA LEU A 519 -16.18 59.19 -3.53
C LEU A 519 -15.25 60.36 -3.14
N ARG A 520 -15.19 60.71 -1.84
CA ARG A 520 -14.33 61.78 -1.32
C ARG A 520 -12.86 61.39 -1.30
N THR A 521 -12.52 60.16 -0.92
CA THR A 521 -11.15 59.64 -0.97
C THR A 521 -10.65 59.57 -2.42
N THR A 522 -11.46 59.05 -3.34
CA THR A 522 -11.15 58.98 -4.77
C THR A 522 -10.87 60.37 -5.37
N ILE A 523 -11.72 61.36 -5.08
CA ILE A 523 -11.53 62.75 -5.54
C ILE A 523 -10.26 63.39 -4.96
N LYS A 524 -9.87 63.04 -3.72
CA LYS A 524 -8.63 63.56 -3.11
C LYS A 524 -7.38 62.98 -3.78
N ASN A 525 -7.37 61.69 -4.08
CA ASN A 525 -6.23 61.02 -4.73
C ASN A 525 -5.99 61.56 -6.15
N LEU A 526 -7.07 61.78 -6.92
CA LEU A 526 -7.00 62.36 -8.28
C LEU A 526 -6.50 63.82 -8.31
N ARG A 527 -6.54 64.54 -7.18
CA ARG A 527 -5.95 65.89 -7.07
C ARG A 527 -4.44 65.84 -6.84
N LEU A 528 -3.98 65.01 -5.90
CA LEU A 528 -2.54 64.82 -5.64
C LEU A 528 -1.81 64.37 -6.91
N GLN A 529 -2.38 63.41 -7.66
CA GLN A 529 -1.83 62.95 -8.92
C GLN A 529 -1.78 64.05 -10.01
N ASN A 530 -2.70 65.02 -10.00
CA ASN A 530 -2.65 66.18 -10.89
C ASN A 530 -1.57 67.19 -10.48
N GLU A 531 -1.37 67.40 -9.17
CA GLU A 531 -0.33 68.28 -8.64
C GLU A 531 1.07 67.72 -8.96
N GLU A 532 1.28 66.41 -8.80
CA GLU A 532 2.51 65.71 -9.21
C GLU A 532 2.78 65.84 -10.72
N LEU A 533 1.76 65.63 -11.57
CA LEU A 533 1.87 65.78 -13.03
C LEU A 533 2.18 67.22 -13.45
N GLN A 534 1.64 68.23 -12.75
CA GLN A 534 1.98 69.64 -13.02
C GLN A 534 3.44 69.96 -12.68
N VAL A 535 3.94 69.47 -11.53
CA VAL A 535 5.35 69.64 -11.13
C VAL A 535 6.29 68.97 -12.15
N SER A 536 5.97 67.74 -12.57
CA SER A 536 6.74 67.03 -13.62
C SER A 536 6.76 67.83 -14.93
N MET A 537 5.60 68.34 -15.38
CA MET A 537 5.51 69.14 -16.61
C MET A 537 6.27 70.47 -16.52
N THR A 538 6.40 71.10 -15.34
CA THR A 538 7.26 72.28 -15.20
C THR A 538 8.75 71.93 -15.32
N LEU A 539 9.17 70.84 -14.66
CA LEU A 539 10.56 70.36 -14.67
C LEU A 539 11.01 69.94 -16.09
N GLU A 540 10.12 69.31 -16.85
CA GLU A 540 10.34 68.96 -18.27
C GLU A 540 10.51 70.20 -19.17
N LYS A 541 9.74 71.28 -18.91
CA LYS A 541 9.81 72.52 -19.70
C LYS A 541 11.09 73.31 -19.46
N ASP A 542 11.58 73.33 -18.23
CA ASP A 542 12.85 74.01 -17.93
C ASP A 542 14.05 73.18 -18.41
N ARG A 543 13.97 71.84 -18.45
CA ARG A 543 14.92 70.98 -19.20
C ARG A 543 14.94 71.29 -20.70
N PHE A 544 13.78 71.45 -21.33
CA PHE A 544 13.70 71.80 -22.75
C PHE A 544 14.34 73.17 -23.04
N ARG A 545 14.18 74.15 -22.14
CA ARG A 545 14.83 75.47 -22.24
C ARG A 545 16.35 75.40 -22.12
N ALA A 546 16.87 74.56 -21.22
CA ALA A 546 18.31 74.33 -21.10
C ALA A 546 18.88 73.73 -22.40
N LEU A 547 18.28 72.64 -22.88
CA LEU A 547 18.65 71.98 -24.15
C LEU A 547 18.59 72.92 -25.36
N GLN A 548 17.65 73.87 -25.38
CA GLN A 548 17.57 74.87 -26.45
C GLN A 548 18.73 75.89 -26.35
N GLY A 549 19.12 76.31 -25.16
CA GLY A 549 20.31 77.16 -24.95
C GLY A 549 21.61 76.45 -25.31
N ASP A 550 21.74 75.17 -24.95
CA ASP A 550 22.89 74.32 -25.31
C ASP A 550 23.00 74.18 -26.84
N PHE A 551 21.87 74.02 -27.54
CA PHE A 551 21.81 73.96 -29.01
C PHE A 551 22.20 75.29 -29.68
N ASP A 552 21.69 76.42 -29.18
CA ASP A 552 22.01 77.74 -29.70
C ASP A 552 23.51 78.08 -29.50
N GLU A 553 24.15 77.65 -28.40
CA GLU A 553 25.60 77.82 -28.22
C GLU A 553 26.42 76.82 -29.05
N LEU A 554 25.94 75.59 -29.28
CA LEU A 554 26.58 74.63 -30.18
C LEU A 554 26.61 75.14 -31.63
N MET A 555 25.52 75.75 -32.10
CA MET A 555 25.44 76.42 -33.41
C MET A 555 26.49 77.53 -33.51
N LEU A 556 26.63 78.36 -32.47
CA LEU A 556 27.62 79.44 -32.41
C LEU A 556 29.06 78.89 -32.41
N LEU A 557 29.30 77.73 -31.80
CA LEU A 557 30.59 77.03 -31.87
C LEU A 557 30.87 76.49 -33.27
N TRP A 558 29.86 75.93 -33.94
CA TRP A 558 29.94 75.41 -35.32
C TRP A 558 30.20 76.52 -36.34
N GLU A 559 29.53 77.68 -36.25
CA GLU A 559 29.81 78.84 -37.09
C GLU A 559 31.27 79.32 -36.95
N ASN A 560 31.80 79.37 -35.72
CA ASN A 560 33.21 79.70 -35.48
C ASN A 560 34.17 78.65 -36.07
N LEU A 561 33.82 77.35 -35.98
CA LEU A 561 34.62 76.28 -36.57
C LEU A 561 34.62 76.37 -38.11
N MET A 562 33.47 76.62 -38.72
CA MET A 562 33.32 76.81 -40.17
C MET A 562 34.06 78.06 -40.66
N ALA A 563 34.03 79.16 -39.90
CA ALA A 563 34.82 80.35 -40.19
C ALA A 563 36.34 80.08 -40.11
N LYS A 564 36.80 79.35 -39.09
CA LYS A 564 38.20 78.93 -38.91
C LYS A 564 38.66 77.99 -40.04
N ASN A 565 37.80 77.05 -40.45
CA ASN A 565 38.07 76.13 -41.55
C ASN A 565 38.11 76.88 -42.91
N SER A 566 37.17 77.81 -43.15
CA SER A 566 37.19 78.71 -44.33
C SER A 566 38.45 79.56 -44.41
N PHE A 567 38.95 80.05 -43.26
CA PHE A 567 40.23 80.77 -43.17
C PHE A 567 41.42 79.89 -43.54
N TYR A 568 41.49 78.64 -43.05
CA TYR A 568 42.55 77.71 -43.44
C TYR A 568 42.44 77.27 -44.91
N LYS A 569 41.24 76.97 -45.43
CA LYS A 569 41.00 76.65 -46.85
C LYS A 569 41.51 77.77 -47.76
N LYS A 570 41.26 79.05 -47.41
CA LYS A 570 41.83 80.22 -48.12
C LYS A 570 43.34 80.30 -48.03
N ARG A 571 43.93 80.13 -46.83
CA ARG A 571 45.38 80.22 -46.62
C ARG A 571 46.15 79.11 -47.33
N LEU A 572 45.59 77.91 -47.46
CA LEU A 572 46.17 76.80 -48.23
C LEU A 572 46.14 77.10 -49.75
N ILE A 573 45.03 77.68 -50.25
CA ILE A 573 44.93 78.16 -51.64
C ILE A 573 45.95 79.26 -51.93
N GLU A 574 46.15 80.22 -51.00
CA GLU A 574 47.19 81.26 -51.12
C GLU A 574 48.60 80.67 -51.18
N LEU A 575 48.86 79.59 -50.42
CA LEU A 575 50.12 78.82 -50.43
C LEU A 575 50.27 77.88 -51.63
N HIS A 576 49.29 77.84 -52.56
CA HIS A 576 49.26 76.97 -53.74
C HIS A 576 49.25 75.46 -53.44
N GLU A 577 48.77 75.06 -52.25
CA GLU A 577 48.54 73.66 -51.92
C GLU A 577 47.13 73.23 -52.38
N ASN A 578 47.03 72.08 -53.07
CA ASN A 578 45.76 71.57 -53.58
C ASN A 578 44.87 71.07 -52.43
N VAL A 579 43.88 71.88 -52.03
CA VAL A 579 42.80 71.45 -51.14
C VAL A 579 41.82 70.59 -51.93
N SER A 580 41.57 69.34 -51.51
CA SER A 580 40.52 68.49 -52.12
C SER A 580 39.14 69.12 -51.90
N GLY A 581 38.29 69.06 -52.92
CA GLY A 581 37.01 69.77 -52.98
C GLY A 581 35.82 68.86 -53.20
N ASP A 582 35.68 67.82 -52.35
CA ASP A 582 34.66 66.77 -52.50
C ASP A 582 33.42 66.96 -51.59
N GLU A 583 33.27 68.13 -50.94
CA GLU A 583 32.11 68.48 -50.09
C GLU A 583 31.46 69.84 -50.49
N ASP A 584 31.63 70.29 -51.74
CA ASP A 584 31.00 71.49 -52.30
C ASP A 584 29.97 71.14 -53.42
N GLU A 585 29.13 70.10 -53.24
CA GLU A 585 27.94 69.82 -54.07
C GLU A 585 26.62 70.21 -53.38
N GLU A 586 25.59 70.48 -54.20
CA GLU A 586 24.23 70.94 -53.85
C GLU A 586 24.05 72.41 -53.37
N SER A 587 24.38 73.37 -54.25
CA SER A 587 23.75 74.71 -54.21
C SER A 587 23.39 75.26 -55.60
N THR A 588 22.66 74.47 -56.40
CA THR A 588 22.15 74.88 -57.73
C THR A 588 20.72 74.41 -58.01
N THR A 589 19.72 75.08 -57.43
CA THR A 589 18.50 75.54 -58.15
C THR A 589 17.77 76.65 -57.39
#